data_AF-A0A7C0WB83-F1
#
_entry.id   AF-A0A7C0WB83-F1
#
_cell.length_a   1.000
_cell.length_b   1.000
_cell.length_c   1.000
_cell.angle_alpha   90.00
_cell.angle_beta   90.00
_cell.angle_gamma   90.00
#
_symmetry.space_group_name_H-M   'P 1'
#
loop_
_entity.id
_entity.type
_entity.pdbx_description
1 polymer ?
#
loop_
_entity_poly.entity_id
_entity_poly.type
_entity_poly.pdbx_seq_one_letter_code
_entity_poly.pdbx_strand_id
1 'polypeptide(L)'
;QSILDGYYVQATELLMSKEYLSAQNVVDLALELDETDIRFTDLKSEIKSGIDSSIVRLLDEAEAAEKDGRLSEAVSLYEKILLLSPEDVAVKKLMGRVGEAINLAQLISDGVEAFYLGRLTVSEGKFNDALKLSPRNIVANEYLNRIKALRQHPTDQADLEKDEKVWKIYLNALEHYRIGEYEQAIELWQEVLKYYPGNEQTLNNITQARLRLQSKE
;
A
#
# COMPACT_ATOMS: atom_id res chain seq x y z
N GLN A 1 -50.86 19.78 -7.59
CA GLN A 1 -49.80 19.62 -6.58
C GLN A 1 -48.74 20.67 -6.88
N SER A 2 -48.27 21.43 -5.88
CA SER A 2 -47.24 22.45 -6.13
C SER A 2 -45.92 21.79 -6.52
N ILE A 3 -45.07 22.47 -7.28
CA ILE A 3 -43.72 21.99 -7.60
C ILE A 3 -42.94 21.72 -6.31
N LEU A 4 -43.08 22.60 -5.30
CA LEU A 4 -42.48 22.44 -3.98
C LEU A 4 -42.97 21.20 -3.24
N ASP A 5 -44.24 20.80 -3.40
CA ASP A 5 -44.74 19.56 -2.78
C ASP A 5 -44.09 18.32 -3.42
N GLY A 6 -43.81 18.37 -4.73
CA GLY A 6 -43.08 17.32 -5.43
C GLY A 6 -41.65 17.17 -4.91
N TYR A 7 -40.91 18.29 -4.78
CA TYR A 7 -39.56 18.28 -4.22
C TYR A 7 -39.53 17.80 -2.76
N TYR A 8 -40.54 18.16 -1.96
CA TYR A 8 -40.61 17.71 -0.57
C TYR A 8 -40.76 16.18 -0.47
N VAL A 9 -41.63 15.58 -1.28
CA VAL A 9 -41.79 14.11 -1.34
C VAL A 9 -40.49 13.45 -1.81
N GLN A 10 -39.87 13.96 -2.87
CA GLN A 10 -38.62 13.40 -3.38
C GLN A 10 -37.47 13.48 -2.36
N ALA A 11 -37.29 14.63 -1.71
CA ALA A 11 -36.23 14.82 -0.72
C ALA A 11 -36.43 13.91 0.50
N THR A 12 -37.66 13.72 0.96
CA THR A 12 -37.97 12.82 2.09
C THR A 12 -37.72 11.36 1.75
N GLU A 13 -38.06 10.90 0.54
CA GLU A 13 -37.76 9.53 0.07
C GLU A 13 -36.25 9.26 0.00
N LEU A 14 -35.47 10.23 -0.52
CA LEU A 14 -34.01 10.15 -0.58
C LEU A 14 -33.39 10.14 0.82
N LEU A 15 -33.89 10.98 1.73
CA LEU A 15 -33.46 11.02 3.11
C LEU A 15 -33.74 9.71 3.85
N MET A 16 -34.93 9.13 3.67
CA MET A 16 -35.28 7.81 4.22
C MET A 16 -34.36 6.70 3.69
N SER A 17 -33.93 6.82 2.44
CA SER A 17 -32.96 5.91 1.81
C SER A 17 -31.50 6.22 2.17
N LYS A 18 -31.26 7.23 3.02
CA LYS A 18 -29.94 7.75 3.42
C LYS A 18 -29.08 8.25 2.25
N GLU A 19 -29.71 8.63 1.15
CA GLU A 19 -29.06 9.27 0.00
C GLU A 19 -28.86 10.76 0.26
N TYR A 20 -28.03 11.09 1.24
CA TYR A 20 -27.94 12.45 1.78
C TYR A 20 -27.55 13.51 0.73
N LEU A 21 -26.62 13.22 -0.18
CA LEU A 21 -26.21 14.17 -1.22
C LEU A 21 -27.32 14.42 -2.25
N SER A 22 -28.01 13.35 -2.66
CA SER A 22 -29.18 13.46 -3.55
C SER A 22 -30.29 14.27 -2.87
N ALA A 23 -30.60 13.97 -1.61
CA ALA A 23 -31.59 14.69 -0.82
C ALA A 23 -31.22 16.17 -0.66
N GLN A 24 -29.94 16.46 -0.36
CA GLN A 24 -29.42 17.81 -0.22
C GLN A 24 -29.58 18.62 -1.50
N ASN A 25 -29.24 18.04 -2.66
CA ASN A 25 -29.41 18.71 -3.95
C ASN A 25 -30.88 19.10 -4.21
N VAL A 26 -31.83 18.20 -3.91
CA VAL A 26 -33.26 18.50 -4.07
C VAL A 26 -33.71 19.60 -3.11
N VAL A 27 -33.24 19.56 -1.86
CA VAL A 27 -33.56 20.59 -0.85
C VAL A 27 -32.97 21.96 -1.24
N ASP A 28 -31.72 22.01 -1.70
CA ASP A 28 -31.08 23.25 -2.12
C ASP A 28 -31.80 23.86 -3.34
N LEU A 29 -32.19 23.05 -4.33
CA LEU A 29 -33.02 23.51 -5.46
C LEU A 29 -34.39 24.05 -5.03
N ALA A 30 -35.02 23.45 -4.02
CA ALA A 30 -36.30 23.93 -3.50
C ALA A 30 -36.15 25.27 -2.76
N LEU A 31 -35.08 25.43 -1.97
CA LEU A 31 -34.77 26.67 -1.24
C LEU A 31 -34.34 27.81 -2.17
N GLU A 32 -33.84 27.52 -3.39
CA GLU A 32 -33.64 28.54 -4.42
C GLU A 32 -34.97 29.14 -4.93
N LEU A 33 -36.07 28.36 -4.90
CA LEU A 33 -37.40 28.82 -5.31
C LEU A 33 -38.14 29.56 -4.20
N ASP A 34 -37.98 29.09 -2.96
CA ASP A 34 -38.51 29.72 -1.74
C ASP A 34 -37.57 29.49 -0.56
N GLU A 35 -36.75 30.50 -0.26
CA GLU A 35 -35.77 30.45 0.83
C GLU A 35 -36.41 30.44 2.22
N THR A 36 -37.71 30.73 2.33
CA THR A 36 -38.44 30.87 3.60
C THR A 36 -39.29 29.64 3.96
N ASP A 37 -39.33 28.62 3.08
CA ASP A 37 -40.10 27.41 3.34
C ASP A 37 -39.46 26.57 4.46
N ILE A 38 -40.10 26.63 5.63
CA ILE A 38 -39.65 25.98 6.87
C ILE A 38 -39.44 24.47 6.68
N ARG A 39 -40.26 23.83 5.83
CA ARG A 39 -40.18 22.38 5.60
C ARG A 39 -38.81 21.98 5.04
N PHE A 40 -38.29 22.77 4.11
CA PHE A 40 -36.99 22.51 3.49
C PHE A 40 -35.82 22.92 4.40
N THR A 41 -36.00 23.95 5.25
CA THR A 41 -34.98 24.27 6.27
C THR A 41 -34.86 23.19 7.35
N ASP A 42 -35.97 22.56 7.73
CA ASP A 42 -36.00 21.44 8.66
C ASP A 42 -35.33 20.21 8.04
N LEU A 43 -35.69 19.86 6.79
CA LEU A 43 -35.03 18.77 6.05
C LEU A 43 -33.53 19.00 5.89
N LYS A 44 -33.10 20.24 5.63
CA LYS A 44 -31.67 20.57 5.54
C LYS A 44 -30.93 20.27 6.86
N SER A 45 -31.57 20.57 7.99
CA SER A 45 -31.02 20.30 9.31
C SER A 45 -30.97 18.80 9.62
N GLU A 46 -32.01 18.05 9.23
CA GLU A 46 -32.07 16.59 9.39
C GLU A 46 -31.03 15.86 8.52
N ILE A 47 -30.90 16.27 7.24
CA ILE A 47 -29.87 15.78 6.33
C ILE A 47 -28.48 16.01 6.93
N LYS A 48 -28.23 17.22 7.43
CA LYS A 48 -26.95 17.56 8.07
C LYS A 48 -26.66 16.64 9.26
N SER A 49 -27.62 16.42 10.14
CA SER A 49 -27.45 15.52 11.29
C SER A 49 -27.21 14.07 10.87
N GLY A 50 -27.86 13.61 9.80
CA GLY A 50 -27.64 12.29 9.21
C GLY A 50 -26.25 12.13 8.58
N ILE A 51 -25.76 13.17 7.90
CA ILE A 51 -24.39 13.25 7.38
C ILE A 51 -23.39 13.19 8.54
N ASP A 52 -23.55 14.04 9.56
CA ASP A 52 -22.64 14.09 10.72
C ASP A 52 -22.54 12.71 11.40
N SER A 53 -23.68 12.05 11.62
CA SER A 53 -23.73 10.70 12.20
C SER A 53 -23.05 9.65 11.30
N SER A 54 -23.20 9.78 9.98
CA SER A 54 -22.56 8.87 9.02
C SER A 54 -21.05 9.07 8.98
N ILE A 55 -20.57 10.31 9.06
CA ILE A 55 -19.16 10.65 9.12
C ILE A 55 -18.52 10.05 10.37
N VAL A 56 -19.14 10.19 11.55
CA VAL A 56 -18.63 9.60 12.80
C VAL A 56 -18.44 8.08 12.65
N ARG A 57 -19.46 7.37 12.16
CA ARG A 57 -19.37 5.92 11.96
C ARG A 57 -18.28 5.53 10.95
N LEU A 58 -18.19 6.25 9.83
CA LEU A 58 -17.17 5.99 8.81
C LEU A 58 -15.76 6.25 9.34
N LEU A 59 -15.58 7.26 10.19
CA LEU A 59 -14.31 7.57 10.85
C LEU A 59 -13.89 6.43 11.78
N ASP A 60 -14.79 5.96 12.63
CA ASP A 60 -14.52 4.84 13.54
C ASP A 60 -14.12 3.57 12.77
N GLU A 61 -14.83 3.26 11.67
CA GLU A 61 -14.51 2.13 10.79
C GLU A 61 -13.14 2.31 10.10
N ALA A 62 -12.82 3.52 9.64
CA ALA A 62 -11.55 3.82 8.97
C ALA A 62 -10.36 3.68 9.93
N GLU A 63 -10.48 4.20 11.15
CA GLU A 63 -9.45 4.09 12.17
C GLU A 63 -9.23 2.63 12.62
N ALA A 64 -10.30 1.84 12.72
CA ALA A 64 -10.20 0.41 12.97
C ALA A 64 -9.46 -0.32 11.83
N ALA A 65 -9.78 0.00 10.58
CA ALA A 65 -9.09 -0.55 9.41
C ALA A 65 -7.60 -0.16 9.38
N GLU A 66 -7.25 1.08 9.71
CA GLU A 66 -5.85 1.52 9.84
C GLU A 66 -5.11 0.70 10.90
N LYS A 67 -5.69 0.56 12.10
CA LYS A 67 -5.09 -0.16 13.22
C LYS A 67 -4.81 -1.62 12.89
N ASP A 68 -5.69 -2.23 12.11
CA ASP A 68 -5.57 -3.61 11.67
C ASP A 68 -4.69 -3.77 10.41
N GLY A 69 -4.11 -2.68 9.90
CA GLY A 69 -3.25 -2.69 8.72
C GLY A 69 -3.99 -2.82 7.38
N ARG A 70 -5.33 -2.76 7.37
CA ARG A 70 -6.17 -2.76 6.16
C ARG A 70 -6.19 -1.37 5.53
N LEU A 71 -5.03 -0.87 5.13
CA LEU A 71 -4.85 0.52 4.69
C LEU A 71 -5.70 0.88 3.46
N SER A 72 -5.89 -0.05 2.51
CA SER A 72 -6.75 0.20 1.34
C SER A 72 -8.22 0.39 1.73
N GLU A 73 -8.71 -0.36 2.71
CA GLU A 73 -10.08 -0.20 3.23
C GLU A 73 -10.23 1.14 3.94
N ALA A 74 -9.24 1.54 4.75
CA ALA A 74 -9.21 2.83 5.42
C ALA A 74 -9.28 3.99 4.41
N VAL A 75 -8.54 3.91 3.29
CA VAL A 75 -8.62 4.92 2.21
C VAL A 75 -10.02 5.02 1.64
N SER A 76 -10.65 3.89 1.28
CA SER A 76 -12.01 3.90 0.73
C SER A 76 -13.05 4.45 1.71
N LEU A 77 -12.84 4.31 3.02
CA LEU A 77 -13.70 4.90 4.04
C LEU A 77 -13.49 6.42 4.16
N TYR A 78 -12.24 6.89 4.13
CA TYR A 78 -11.94 8.32 4.08
C TYR A 78 -12.46 9.01 2.82
N GLU A 79 -12.39 8.36 1.66
CA GLU A 79 -12.97 8.87 0.42
C GLU A 79 -14.48 9.07 0.54
N LYS A 80 -15.19 8.12 1.17
CA LYS A 80 -16.64 8.27 1.45
C LYS A 80 -16.94 9.45 2.36
N ILE A 81 -16.10 9.69 3.37
CA ILE A 81 -16.25 10.87 4.23
C ILE A 81 -16.04 12.15 3.43
N LEU A 82 -15.03 12.20 2.55
CA LEU A 82 -14.76 13.38 1.71
C LEU A 82 -15.84 13.61 0.66
N LEU A 83 -16.58 12.59 0.23
CA LEU A 83 -17.79 12.80 -0.58
C LEU A 83 -18.89 13.54 0.19
N LEU A 84 -19.01 13.30 1.50
CA LEU A 84 -19.99 13.94 2.38
C LEU A 84 -19.50 15.30 2.91
N SER A 85 -18.19 15.45 3.11
CA SER A 85 -17.54 16.66 3.62
C SER A 85 -16.24 16.93 2.84
N PRO A 86 -16.34 17.50 1.63
CA PRO A 86 -15.19 17.70 0.74
C PRO A 86 -14.12 18.63 1.30
N GLU A 87 -14.45 19.47 2.28
CA GLU A 87 -13.53 20.42 2.91
C GLU A 87 -13.02 19.98 4.28
N ASP A 88 -13.27 18.72 4.67
CA ASP A 88 -12.74 18.19 5.92
C ASP A 88 -11.21 18.07 5.88
N VAL A 89 -10.54 19.09 6.43
CA VAL A 89 -9.08 19.18 6.51
C VAL A 89 -8.49 18.04 7.35
N ALA A 90 -9.19 17.59 8.40
CA ALA A 90 -8.71 16.52 9.26
C ALA A 90 -8.68 15.20 8.49
N VAL A 91 -9.75 14.88 7.76
CA VAL A 91 -9.84 13.68 6.93
C VAL A 91 -8.86 13.73 5.77
N LYS A 92 -8.69 14.87 5.09
CA LYS A 92 -7.67 15.05 4.05
C LYS A 92 -6.27 14.72 4.58
N LYS A 93 -5.95 15.17 5.81
CA LYS A 93 -4.66 14.88 6.47
C LYS A 93 -4.50 13.40 6.83
N LEU A 94 -5.55 12.76 7.35
CA LEU A 94 -5.54 11.31 7.65
C LEU A 94 -5.30 10.50 6.38
N MET A 95 -6.04 10.80 5.30
CA MET A 95 -5.89 10.15 4.00
C MET A 95 -4.48 10.33 3.43
N GLY A 96 -3.88 11.52 3.55
CA GLY A 96 -2.49 11.76 3.17
C GLY A 96 -1.50 10.87 3.93
N ARG A 97 -1.67 10.75 5.25
CA ARG A 97 -0.83 9.87 6.10
C ARG A 97 -0.96 8.40 5.71
N VAL A 98 -2.18 7.91 5.46
CA VAL A 98 -2.40 6.52 5.02
C VAL A 98 -1.80 6.29 3.64
N GLY A 99 -1.94 7.25 2.72
CA GLY A 99 -1.32 7.21 1.40
C GLY A 99 0.20 7.11 1.47
N GLU A 100 0.84 7.89 2.35
CA GLU A 100 2.29 7.79 2.62
C GLU A 100 2.68 6.41 3.17
N ALA A 101 1.86 5.84 4.07
CA ALA A 101 2.11 4.50 4.61
C ALA A 101 2.00 3.40 3.55
N ILE A 102 1.00 3.47 2.67
CA ILE A 102 0.84 2.55 1.52
C ILE A 102 2.05 2.68 0.58
N ASN A 103 2.42 3.91 0.23
CA ASN A 103 3.56 4.17 -0.64
C ASN A 103 4.87 3.65 -0.03
N LEU A 104 5.08 3.87 1.27
CA LEU A 104 6.22 3.33 2.00
C LEU A 104 6.25 1.80 1.91
N ALA A 105 5.13 1.12 2.16
CA ALA A 105 5.04 -0.33 2.07
C ALA A 105 5.39 -0.84 0.66
N GLN A 106 4.88 -0.17 -0.38
CA GLN A 106 5.19 -0.51 -1.77
C GLN A 106 6.68 -0.30 -2.10
N LEU A 107 7.28 0.82 -1.69
CA LEU A 107 8.70 1.10 -1.90
C LEU A 107 9.59 0.05 -1.22
N ILE A 108 9.22 -0.39 0.00
CA ILE A 108 9.91 -1.48 0.68
C ILE A 108 9.76 -2.78 -0.10
N SER A 109 8.54 -3.15 -0.51
CA SER A 109 8.28 -4.37 -1.27
C SER A 109 9.06 -4.41 -2.59
N ASP A 110 8.97 -3.34 -3.39
CA ASP A 110 9.69 -3.19 -4.65
C ASP A 110 11.21 -3.24 -4.45
N GLY A 111 11.71 -2.58 -3.40
CA GLY A 111 13.13 -2.56 -3.07
C GLY A 111 13.65 -3.95 -2.74
N VAL A 112 12.89 -4.72 -1.96
CA VAL A 112 13.19 -6.11 -1.60
C VAL A 112 13.15 -7.02 -2.82
N GLU A 113 12.13 -6.89 -3.66
CA GLU A 113 12.05 -7.64 -4.92
C GLU A 113 13.26 -7.34 -5.81
N ALA A 114 13.54 -6.07 -6.07
CA ALA A 114 14.68 -5.66 -6.88
C ALA A 114 16.01 -6.14 -6.30
N PHE A 115 16.16 -6.14 -4.96
CA PHE A 115 17.34 -6.68 -4.28
C PHE A 115 17.54 -8.15 -4.65
N TYR A 116 16.48 -8.94 -4.51
CA TYR A 116 16.53 -10.37 -4.78
C TYR A 116 16.68 -10.71 -6.26
N LEU A 117 16.20 -9.84 -7.16
CA LEU A 117 16.43 -9.91 -8.60
C LEU A 117 17.85 -9.47 -9.02
N GLY A 118 18.73 -9.12 -8.07
CA GLY A 118 20.08 -8.62 -8.33
C GLY A 118 20.13 -7.21 -8.91
N ARG A 119 19.00 -6.50 -9.00
CA ARG A 119 18.90 -5.14 -9.53
C ARG A 119 19.28 -4.11 -8.45
N LEU A 120 20.52 -4.17 -7.97
CA LEU A 120 20.97 -3.45 -6.78
C LEU A 120 20.79 -1.92 -6.87
N THR A 121 21.00 -1.32 -8.03
CA THR A 121 20.77 0.12 -8.23
C THR A 121 19.30 0.50 -8.13
N VAL A 122 18.40 -0.31 -8.67
CA VAL A 122 16.95 -0.10 -8.57
C VAL A 122 16.50 -0.27 -7.12
N SER A 123 16.98 -1.34 -6.47
CA SER A 123 16.73 -1.63 -5.07
C SER A 123 17.16 -0.50 -4.14
N GLU A 124 18.38 0.01 -4.31
CA GLU A 124 18.90 1.15 -3.56
C GLU A 124 18.04 2.41 -3.76
N GLY A 125 17.62 2.69 -5.00
CA GLY A 125 16.73 3.81 -5.29
C GLY A 125 15.43 3.73 -4.49
N LYS A 126 14.78 2.55 -4.51
CA LYS A 126 13.53 2.30 -3.78
C LYS A 126 13.70 2.45 -2.26
N PHE A 127 14.78 1.93 -1.69
CA PHE A 127 15.04 2.10 -0.25
C PHE A 127 15.38 3.53 0.14
N ASN A 128 16.10 4.27 -0.70
CA ASN A 128 16.35 5.69 -0.47
C ASN A 128 15.05 6.52 -0.53
N ASP A 129 14.16 6.21 -1.47
CA ASP A 129 12.83 6.85 -1.52
C ASP A 129 11.99 6.50 -0.29
N ALA A 130 12.04 5.25 0.18
CA ALA A 130 11.42 4.84 1.45
C ALA A 130 11.96 5.63 2.65
N LEU A 131 13.27 5.91 2.70
CA LEU A 131 13.88 6.73 3.75
C LEU A 131 13.51 8.22 3.68
N LYS A 132 13.12 8.75 2.51
CA LYS A 132 12.57 10.12 2.43
C LYS A 132 11.23 10.22 3.16
N LEU A 133 10.40 9.17 3.09
CA LEU A 133 9.12 9.09 3.79
C LEU A 133 9.29 8.70 5.27
N SER A 134 10.20 7.77 5.56
CA SER A 134 10.47 7.29 6.91
C SER A 134 11.97 7.16 7.15
N PRO A 135 12.65 8.24 7.62
CA PRO A 135 14.11 8.27 7.77
C PRO A 135 14.70 7.22 8.71
N ARG A 136 13.88 6.66 9.61
CA ARG A 136 14.26 5.63 10.58
C ARG A 136 13.74 4.23 10.21
N ASN A 137 13.30 4.03 8.97
CA ASN A 137 12.83 2.71 8.53
C ASN A 137 13.96 1.69 8.64
N ILE A 138 13.78 0.69 9.50
CA ILE A 138 14.81 -0.31 9.82
C ILE A 138 15.10 -1.18 8.59
N VAL A 139 14.06 -1.61 7.88
CA VAL A 139 14.17 -2.49 6.71
C VAL A 139 14.97 -1.80 5.61
N ALA A 140 14.61 -0.58 5.23
CA ALA A 140 15.33 0.17 4.20
C ALA A 140 16.81 0.36 4.55
N ASN A 141 17.13 0.77 5.79
CA ASN A 141 18.52 0.92 6.24
C ASN A 141 19.30 -0.41 6.21
N GLU A 142 18.67 -1.51 6.64
CA GLU A 142 19.30 -2.82 6.63
C GLU A 142 19.66 -3.26 5.20
N TYR A 143 18.73 -3.13 4.25
CA TYR A 143 19.00 -3.49 2.86
C TYR A 143 20.01 -2.56 2.20
N LEU A 144 20.01 -1.25 2.49
CA LEU A 144 21.05 -0.34 2.00
C LEU A 144 22.44 -0.72 2.53
N ASN A 145 22.55 -1.13 3.79
CA ASN A 145 23.80 -1.64 4.35
C ASN A 145 24.25 -2.94 3.65
N ARG A 146 23.31 -3.86 3.38
CA ARG A 146 23.60 -5.06 2.58
C ARG A 146 24.12 -4.67 1.21
N ILE A 147 23.39 -3.86 0.44
CA ILE A 147 23.79 -3.37 -0.90
C ILE A 147 25.19 -2.73 -0.86
N LYS A 148 25.46 -1.90 0.14
CA LYS A 148 26.77 -1.29 0.34
C LYS A 148 27.86 -2.33 0.55
N ALA A 149 27.62 -3.36 1.36
CA ALA A 149 28.56 -4.46 1.56
C ALA A 149 28.81 -5.25 0.26
N LEU A 150 27.76 -5.51 -0.54
CA LEU A 150 27.90 -6.15 -1.87
C LEU A 150 28.85 -5.36 -2.78
N ARG A 151 28.76 -4.03 -2.74
CA ARG A 151 29.58 -3.14 -3.58
C ARG A 151 30.99 -2.93 -3.06
N GLN A 152 31.21 -2.99 -1.75
CA GLN A 152 32.54 -2.81 -1.14
C GLN A 152 33.40 -4.07 -1.23
N HIS A 153 32.76 -5.24 -1.31
CA HIS A 153 33.40 -6.51 -1.58
C HIS A 153 32.85 -7.09 -2.88
N PRO A 154 33.13 -6.47 -4.04
CA PRO A 154 32.78 -7.04 -5.33
C PRO A 154 33.54 -8.36 -5.40
N THR A 155 32.82 -9.45 -5.14
CA THR A 155 33.43 -10.77 -5.18
C THR A 155 33.15 -11.30 -6.57
N ASP A 156 34.18 -11.30 -7.40
CA ASP A 156 34.11 -11.96 -8.67
C ASP A 156 33.95 -13.46 -8.46
N GLN A 157 33.25 -14.11 -9.39
CA GLN A 157 33.08 -15.56 -9.43
C GLN A 157 34.40 -16.32 -9.26
N ALA A 158 35.50 -15.77 -9.76
CA ALA A 158 36.83 -16.34 -9.63
C ALA A 158 37.36 -16.43 -8.18
N ASP A 159 36.91 -15.57 -7.27
CA ASP A 159 37.31 -15.64 -5.85
C ASP A 159 36.45 -16.63 -5.07
N LEU A 160 35.17 -16.77 -5.43
CA LEU A 160 34.31 -17.85 -4.94
C LEU A 160 34.86 -19.23 -5.35
N GLU A 161 35.28 -19.39 -6.61
CA GLU A 161 35.80 -20.65 -7.16
C GLU A 161 37.10 -21.12 -6.49
N LYS A 162 37.89 -20.19 -5.92
CA LYS A 162 39.14 -20.51 -5.20
C LYS A 162 38.90 -20.98 -3.77
N ASP A 163 37.77 -20.64 -3.15
CA ASP A 163 37.40 -21.17 -1.85
C ASP A 163 36.71 -22.52 -2.03
N GLU A 164 37.50 -23.60 -1.96
CA GLU A 164 37.02 -24.97 -2.16
C GLU A 164 35.81 -25.33 -1.29
N LYS A 165 35.72 -24.79 -0.07
CA LYS A 165 34.63 -25.10 0.85
C LYS A 165 33.33 -24.46 0.39
N VAL A 166 33.37 -23.16 0.10
CA VAL A 166 32.18 -22.43 -0.33
C VAL A 166 31.80 -22.78 -1.77
N TRP A 167 32.79 -23.04 -2.63
CA TRP A 167 32.57 -23.53 -3.98
C TRP A 167 31.81 -24.87 -4.01
N LYS A 168 32.12 -25.79 -3.10
CA LYS A 168 31.37 -27.04 -2.97
C LYS A 168 29.89 -26.82 -2.62
N ILE A 169 29.59 -25.83 -1.77
CA ILE A 169 28.22 -25.45 -1.44
C ILE A 169 27.50 -24.91 -2.68
N TYR A 170 28.18 -24.04 -3.44
CA TYR A 170 27.65 -23.47 -4.68
C TYR A 170 27.35 -24.54 -5.75
N LEU A 171 28.26 -25.51 -5.95
CA LEU A 171 28.04 -26.63 -6.86
C LEU A 171 26.87 -27.51 -6.41
N ASN A 172 26.75 -27.76 -5.10
CA ASN A 172 25.61 -28.53 -4.58
C ASN A 172 24.28 -27.84 -4.86
N ALA A 173 24.22 -26.51 -4.69
CA ALA A 173 23.05 -25.72 -5.02
C ALA A 173 22.67 -25.82 -6.51
N LEU A 174 23.67 -25.83 -7.41
CA LEU A 174 23.43 -26.05 -8.85
C LEU A 174 22.85 -27.43 -9.15
N GLU A 175 23.28 -28.48 -8.44
CA GLU A 175 22.71 -29.82 -8.61
C GLU A 175 21.25 -29.86 -8.17
N HIS A 176 20.92 -29.32 -6.99
CA HIS A 176 19.53 -29.20 -6.52
C HIS A 176 18.67 -28.40 -7.52
N TYR A 177 19.20 -27.30 -8.04
CA TYR A 177 18.52 -26.51 -9.06
C TYR A 177 18.25 -27.30 -10.34
N ARG A 178 19.23 -28.08 -10.81
CA ARG A 178 19.13 -28.88 -12.04
C ARG A 178 18.07 -29.98 -11.94
N ILE A 179 17.90 -30.58 -10.76
CA ILE A 179 16.85 -31.60 -10.51
C ILE A 179 15.49 -31.00 -10.13
N GLY A 180 15.40 -29.66 -10.06
CA GLY A 180 14.15 -28.93 -9.83
C GLY A 180 13.76 -28.79 -8.35
N GLU A 181 14.69 -29.02 -7.44
CA GLU A 181 14.61 -28.81 -5.99
C GLU A 181 15.02 -27.36 -5.68
N TYR A 182 14.13 -26.42 -6.02
CA TYR A 182 14.45 -24.98 -6.04
C TYR A 182 14.63 -24.39 -4.64
N GLU A 183 13.87 -24.84 -3.66
CA GLU A 183 13.96 -24.43 -2.26
C GLU A 183 15.32 -24.77 -1.67
N GLN A 184 15.77 -26.01 -1.84
CA GLN A 184 17.08 -26.48 -1.38
C GLN A 184 18.23 -25.73 -2.08
N ALA A 185 18.09 -25.47 -3.38
CA ALA A 185 19.06 -24.66 -4.12
C ALA A 185 19.16 -23.23 -3.56
N ILE A 186 18.02 -22.61 -3.25
CA ILE A 186 17.96 -21.26 -2.66
C ILE A 186 18.64 -21.23 -1.29
N GLU A 187 18.37 -22.21 -0.42
CA GLU A 187 18.99 -22.29 0.91
C GLU A 187 20.52 -22.39 0.81
N LEU A 188 21.04 -23.26 -0.07
CA LEU A 188 22.47 -23.43 -0.26
C LEU A 188 23.14 -22.20 -0.89
N TRP A 189 22.50 -21.52 -1.84
CA TRP A 189 23.03 -20.26 -2.37
C TRP A 189 22.97 -19.13 -1.34
N GLN A 190 21.96 -19.10 -0.46
CA GLN A 190 21.96 -18.16 0.67
C GLN A 190 23.14 -18.40 1.61
N GLU A 191 23.56 -19.65 1.81
CA GLU A 191 24.77 -20.00 2.55
C GLU A 191 26.03 -19.47 1.86
N VAL A 192 26.14 -19.61 0.53
CA VAL A 192 27.24 -19.04 -0.27
C VAL A 192 27.34 -17.52 -0.08
N LEU A 193 26.20 -16.83 -0.11
CA LEU A 193 26.14 -15.38 0.08
C LEU A 193 26.51 -14.91 1.49
N LYS A 194 26.63 -15.80 2.49
CA LYS A 194 27.19 -15.41 3.80
C LYS A 194 28.68 -15.11 3.72
N TYR A 195 29.40 -15.78 2.82
CA TYR A 195 30.84 -15.63 2.61
C TYR A 195 31.14 -14.67 1.46
N TYR A 196 30.34 -14.76 0.40
CA TYR A 196 30.49 -13.97 -0.82
C TYR A 196 29.22 -13.21 -1.13
N PRO A 197 28.87 -12.22 -0.28
CA PRO A 197 27.59 -11.55 -0.36
C PRO A 197 27.40 -10.90 -1.73
N GLY A 198 28.45 -10.32 -2.31
CA GLY A 198 28.39 -9.63 -3.60
C GLY A 198 28.48 -10.52 -4.85
N ASN A 199 28.47 -11.85 -4.73
CA ASN A 199 28.58 -12.71 -5.92
C ASN A 199 27.30 -12.64 -6.77
N GLU A 200 27.38 -11.88 -7.88
CA GLU A 200 26.24 -11.61 -8.77
C GLU A 200 25.64 -12.89 -9.36
N GLN A 201 26.47 -13.89 -9.67
CA GLN A 201 26.01 -15.15 -10.25
C GLN A 201 25.13 -15.93 -9.28
N THR A 202 25.52 -16.00 -8.01
CA THR A 202 24.74 -16.64 -6.93
C THR A 202 23.41 -15.90 -6.69
N LEU A 203 23.41 -14.56 -6.70
CA LEU A 203 22.19 -13.76 -6.61
C LEU A 203 21.23 -14.02 -7.79
N ASN A 204 21.76 -14.05 -9.03
CA ASN A 204 20.97 -14.36 -10.21
C ASN A 204 20.44 -15.80 -10.20
N ASN A 205 21.21 -16.76 -9.72
CA ASN A 205 20.77 -18.14 -9.59
C ASN A 205 19.58 -18.28 -8.61
N ILE A 206 19.64 -17.62 -7.45
CA ILE A 206 18.50 -17.55 -6.51
C ILE A 206 17.28 -16.93 -7.18
N THR A 207 17.48 -15.87 -7.98
CA THR A 207 16.39 -15.24 -8.75
C THR A 207 15.70 -16.26 -9.65
N GLN A 208 16.48 -16.97 -10.47
CA GLN A 208 15.94 -17.94 -11.42
C GLN A 208 15.23 -19.09 -10.69
N ALA A 209 15.76 -19.57 -9.56
CA ALA A 209 15.10 -20.59 -8.75
C ALA A 209 13.76 -20.13 -8.20
N ARG A 210 13.65 -18.89 -7.70
CA ARG A 210 12.39 -18.35 -7.20
C ARG A 210 11.34 -18.22 -8.31
N LEU A 211 11.74 -17.75 -9.48
CA LEU A 211 10.84 -17.67 -10.64
C LEU A 211 10.34 -19.06 -11.07
N ARG A 212 11.22 -20.06 -11.08
CA ARG A 212 10.84 -21.44 -11.39
C ARG A 212 9.94 -22.07 -10.34
N LEU A 213 10.17 -21.75 -9.06
CA LEU A 213 9.37 -22.22 -7.96
C LEU A 213 7.94 -21.66 -8.03
N GLN A 214 7.80 -20.35 -8.26
CA GLN A 214 6.49 -19.70 -8.45
C GLN A 214 5.73 -20.23 -9.68
N SER A 215 6.44 -20.66 -10.73
CA SER A 215 5.80 -21.23 -11.93
C SER A 215 5.36 -22.69 -11.79
N LYS A 216 5.68 -23.36 -10.67
CA LYS A 216 5.29 -24.74 -10.38
C LYS A 216 4.03 -24.84 -9.51
N GLU A 217 3.58 -23.75 -8.90
CA GLU A 217 2.31 -23.61 -8.18
C GLU A 217 1.16 -23.26 -9.13
#